data_AF-A0A4Y2E857-F1
#
_entry.id   AF-A0A4Y2E857-F1
#
_cell.length_a   1.000
_cell.length_b   1.000
_cell.length_c   1.000
_cell.angle_alpha   90.00
_cell.angle_beta   90.00
_cell.angle_gamma   90.00
#
_symmetry.space_group_name_H-M   'P 1'
#
loop_
_entity.id
_entity.type
_entity.pdbx_description
1 polymer ?
#
loop_
_entity_poly.entity_id
_entity_poly.type
_entity_poly.pdbx_seq_one_letter_code
_entity_poly.pdbx_strand_id
1 'polypeptide(L)'
;MNISKEQCLNHVAKRFGTGLRNKDKEWRSKCVRNGGRKEGSLKESAIFKHSNFYRKAIKESVTDVQKMNTAIFASLFRNSSTYKAPKHNKFPTGLTSWSFYQSIWRADYV
;
A
#
# COMPACT_ATOMS: atom_id res chain seq x y z
N MET A 1 28.06 22.84 -16.05
CA MET A 1 27.56 22.33 -14.76
C MET A 1 26.19 21.70 -15.00
N ASN A 2 26.09 20.37 -14.98
CA ASN A 2 24.82 19.67 -15.20
C ASN A 2 24.08 19.55 -13.87
N ILE A 3 22.93 20.23 -13.75
CA ILE A 3 22.05 20.11 -12.60
C ILE A 3 21.16 18.88 -12.82
N SER A 4 21.40 17.81 -12.06
CA SER A 4 20.50 16.66 -12.04
C SER A 4 19.25 17.00 -11.23
N LYS A 5 18.08 16.98 -11.88
CA LYS A 5 16.80 17.18 -11.19
C LYS A 5 16.34 15.87 -10.56
N GLU A 6 16.53 15.74 -9.26
CA GLU A 6 16.00 14.62 -8.50
C GLU A 6 14.50 14.77 -8.24
N GLN A 7 13.78 13.64 -8.25
CA GLN A 7 12.36 13.62 -7.93
C GLN A 7 12.17 13.54 -6.41
N CYS A 8 11.50 14.54 -5.83
CA CYS A 8 11.22 14.50 -4.40
C CYS A 8 10.18 13.40 -4.08
N LEU A 9 10.27 12.83 -2.88
CA LEU A 9 9.36 11.78 -2.42
C LEU A 9 7.87 12.19 -2.50
N ASN A 10 7.59 13.49 -2.29
CA ASN A 10 6.24 14.02 -2.43
C ASN A 10 5.75 13.94 -3.89
N HIS A 11 6.62 14.24 -4.87
CA HIS A 11 6.29 14.12 -6.28
C HIS A 11 6.05 12.66 -6.67
N VAL A 12 6.91 11.75 -6.21
CA VAL A 12 6.79 10.31 -6.44
C VAL A 12 5.47 9.76 -5.86
N ALA A 13 5.11 10.15 -4.63
CA ALA A 13 3.84 9.77 -4.01
C ALA A 13 2.62 10.36 -4.74
N LYS A 14 2.70 11.62 -5.20
CA LYS A 14 1.64 12.25 -6.02
C LYS A 14 1.42 11.50 -7.32
N ARG A 15 2.50 11.11 -8.03
CA ARG A 15 2.42 10.32 -9.27
C ARG A 15 1.71 8.99 -9.03
N PHE A 16 2.06 8.29 -7.97
CA PHE A 16 1.39 7.04 -7.58
C PHE A 16 -0.12 7.23 -7.36
N GLY A 17 -0.51 8.25 -6.57
CA GLY A 17 -1.92 8.55 -6.34
C GLY A 17 -2.70 8.92 -7.62
N THR A 18 -2.07 9.67 -8.54
CA THR A 18 -2.66 10.00 -9.84
C THR A 18 -2.84 8.75 -10.71
N GLY A 19 -1.88 7.81 -10.69
CA GLY A 19 -2.02 6.52 -11.37
C GLY A 19 -3.23 5.72 -10.89
N LEU A 20 -3.43 5.66 -9.56
CA LEU A 20 -4.60 5.00 -8.96
C LEU A 20 -5.93 5.67 -9.37
N ARG A 21 -5.99 7.00 -9.37
CA ARG A 21 -7.19 7.74 -9.82
C ARG A 21 -7.50 7.51 -11.28
N ASN A 22 -6.48 7.44 -12.14
CA ASN A 22 -6.66 7.15 -13.57
C ASN A 22 -7.16 5.72 -13.78
N LYS A 23 -6.62 4.75 -13.04
CA LYS A 23 -7.07 3.36 -13.10
C LYS A 23 -8.51 3.21 -12.59
N ASP A 24 -8.88 3.91 -11.51
CA ASP A 24 -10.28 3.97 -11.05
C ASP A 24 -11.20 4.53 -12.14
N LYS A 25 -10.84 5.65 -12.78
CA LYS A 25 -11.61 6.21 -13.90
C LYS A 25 -11.76 5.21 -15.06
N GLU A 26 -10.69 4.52 -15.43
CA GLU A 26 -10.70 3.48 -16.47
C GLU A 26 -11.64 2.31 -16.11
N TRP A 27 -11.62 1.86 -14.85
CA TRP A 27 -12.51 0.78 -14.40
C TRP A 27 -13.96 1.22 -14.28
N ARG A 28 -14.19 2.50 -13.94
CA ARG A 28 -15.53 3.10 -13.97
C ARG A 28 -16.10 3.15 -15.38
N SER A 29 -15.32 3.52 -16.39
CA SER A 29 -15.80 3.59 -17.78
C SER A 29 -16.10 2.22 -18.36
N LYS A 30 -15.41 1.16 -17.89
CA LYS A 30 -15.66 -0.22 -18.32
C LYS A 30 -16.82 -0.90 -17.59
N CYS A 31 -17.51 -0.23 -16.66
CA CYS A 31 -18.51 -0.85 -15.79
C CYS A 31 -18.02 -2.09 -15.00
N VAL A 32 -16.70 -2.33 -14.95
CA VAL A 32 -16.07 -3.45 -14.22
C VAL A 32 -16.03 -3.19 -12.71
N ARG A 33 -16.64 -2.09 -12.25
CA ARG A 33 -16.74 -1.84 -10.83
C ARG A 33 -17.60 -2.94 -10.20
N ASN A 34 -16.98 -3.72 -9.33
CA ASN A 34 -17.68 -4.36 -8.20
C ASN A 34 -18.19 -3.24 -7.25
N GLY A 35 -19.20 -2.49 -7.70
CA GLY A 35 -20.21 -1.77 -6.92
C GLY A 35 -19.86 -0.46 -6.21
N GLY A 36 -20.45 0.64 -6.69
CA GLY A 36 -20.94 1.78 -5.89
C GLY A 36 -20.14 2.21 -4.64
N ARG A 37 -20.85 2.43 -3.52
CA ARG A 37 -20.29 2.73 -2.17
C ARG A 37 -19.87 1.46 -1.41
N LYS A 38 -19.64 0.32 -2.10
CA LYS A 38 -19.39 -0.96 -1.44
C LYS A 38 -18.00 -1.02 -0.82
N GLU A 39 -17.88 -1.84 0.23
CA GLU A 39 -16.61 -2.19 0.84
C GLU A 39 -15.68 -2.83 -0.20
N GLY A 40 -14.40 -2.44 -0.20
CA GLY A 40 -13.43 -2.81 -1.25
C GLY A 40 -13.37 -1.88 -2.46
N SER A 41 -14.25 -0.87 -2.58
CA SER A 41 -14.11 0.16 -3.61
C SER A 41 -12.88 1.04 -3.37
N LEU A 42 -12.19 1.43 -4.46
CA LEU A 42 -11.04 2.34 -4.42
C LEU A 42 -11.51 3.79 -4.18
N LYS A 43 -11.89 4.09 -2.94
CA LYS A 43 -12.30 5.43 -2.49
C LYS A 43 -11.09 6.37 -2.42
N GLU A 44 -11.34 7.68 -2.51
CA GLU A 44 -10.26 8.69 -2.44
C GLU A 44 -9.46 8.60 -1.14
N SER A 45 -10.12 8.30 -0.02
CA SER A 45 -9.46 8.06 1.27
C SER A 45 -8.52 6.84 1.24
N ALA A 46 -8.86 5.80 0.48
CA ALA A 46 -8.01 4.62 0.28
C ALA A 46 -6.80 4.94 -0.60
N ILE A 47 -6.97 5.76 -1.64
CA ILE A 47 -5.89 6.26 -2.49
C ILE A 47 -4.93 7.14 -1.68
N PHE A 48 -5.45 8.04 -0.84
CA PHE A 48 -4.65 8.88 0.04
C PHE A 48 -3.84 8.06 1.04
N LYS A 49 -4.47 7.07 1.70
CA LYS A 49 -3.78 6.14 2.60
C LYS A 49 -2.66 5.38 1.88
N HIS A 50 -2.92 4.82 0.70
CA HIS A 50 -1.88 4.11 -0.06
C HIS A 50 -0.73 5.03 -0.49
N SER A 51 -1.03 6.25 -0.93
CA SER A 51 0.01 7.21 -1.33
C SER A 51 0.93 7.57 -0.16
N ASN A 52 0.37 7.69 1.06
CA ASN A 52 1.15 7.92 2.27
C ASN A 52 1.98 6.71 2.68
N PHE A 53 1.43 5.50 2.59
CA PHE A 53 2.21 4.28 2.86
C PHE A 53 3.33 4.08 1.85
N TYR A 54 3.08 4.35 0.57
CA TYR A 54 4.10 4.30 -0.47
C TYR A 54 5.27 5.25 -0.16
N ARG A 55 4.96 6.50 0.21
CA ARG A 55 5.96 7.47 0.67
C ARG A 55 6.74 7.00 1.90
N LYS A 56 6.03 6.43 2.89
CA LYS A 56 6.63 5.91 4.13
C LYS A 56 7.58 4.75 3.84
N ALA A 57 7.14 3.79 3.01
CA ALA A 57 7.95 2.64 2.62
C ALA A 57 9.27 3.09 1.99
N ILE A 58 9.23 3.98 1.00
CA ILE A 58 10.45 4.52 0.37
C ILE A 58 11.34 5.22 1.42
N LYS A 59 10.77 6.04 2.30
CA LYS A 59 11.53 6.75 3.34
C LYS A 59 12.23 5.81 4.32
N GLU A 60 11.62 4.68 4.68
CA GLU A 60 12.15 3.74 5.67
C GLU A 60 13.12 2.71 5.08
N SER A 61 13.21 2.63 3.75
CA SER A 61 14.00 1.62 3.03
C SER A 61 14.92 2.24 1.98
N VAL A 62 15.31 3.50 2.16
CA VAL A 62 16.19 4.25 1.23
C VAL A 62 17.48 3.50 0.90
N THR A 63 18.02 2.75 1.86
CA THR A 63 19.28 2.01 1.73
C THR A 63 19.14 0.63 1.08
N ASP A 64 17.92 0.09 0.94
CA ASP A 64 17.68 -1.27 0.47
C ASP A 64 16.43 -1.34 -0.44
N VAL A 65 16.69 -1.48 -1.74
CA VAL A 65 15.65 -1.53 -2.78
C VAL A 65 14.78 -2.79 -2.66
N GLN A 66 15.32 -3.92 -2.21
CA GLN A 66 14.55 -5.16 -2.05
C GLN A 66 13.57 -5.03 -0.87
N LYS A 67 14.06 -4.46 0.24
CA LYS A 67 13.22 -4.12 1.39
C LYS A 67 12.16 -3.09 1.03
N MET A 68 12.49 -2.11 0.18
CA MET A 68 11.53 -1.13 -0.33
C MET A 68 10.40 -1.77 -1.12
N ASN A 69 10.73 -2.62 -2.10
CA ASN A 69 9.73 -3.36 -2.87
C ASN A 69 8.83 -4.18 -1.95
N THR A 70 9.43 -4.91 -1.01
CA THR A 70 8.69 -5.73 -0.05
C THR A 70 7.73 -4.89 0.80
N ALA A 71 8.18 -3.74 1.32
CA ALA A 71 7.36 -2.84 2.12
C ALA A 71 6.20 -2.23 1.32
N ILE A 72 6.44 -1.86 0.06
CA ILE A 72 5.41 -1.35 -0.87
C ILE A 72 4.33 -2.42 -1.05
N PHE A 73 4.69 -3.65 -1.42
CA PHE A 73 3.74 -4.72 -1.63
C PHE A 73 3.02 -5.14 -0.33
N ALA A 74 3.73 -5.20 0.80
CA ALA A 74 3.12 -5.47 2.10
C ALA A 74 2.03 -4.44 2.43
N SER A 75 2.26 -3.15 2.14
CA SER A 75 1.25 -2.11 2.37
C SER A 75 -0.02 -2.30 1.52
N LEU A 76 0.14 -2.74 0.26
CA LEU A 76 -0.96 -3.05 -0.66
C LEU A 76 -1.74 -4.28 -0.18
N PHE A 77 -1.04 -5.33 0.23
CA PHE A 77 -1.68 -6.55 0.75
C PHE A 77 -2.45 -6.28 2.03
N ARG A 78 -1.94 -5.42 2.93
CA ARG A 78 -2.64 -5.07 4.18
C ARG A 78 -3.98 -4.44 3.90
N ASN A 79 -3.99 -3.47 2.99
CA ASN A 79 -5.18 -2.68 2.71
C ASN A 79 -6.18 -3.44 1.82
N SER A 80 -5.75 -4.50 1.12
CA SER A 80 -6.62 -5.38 0.31
C SER A 80 -6.97 -6.69 1.00
N SER A 81 -6.43 -6.94 2.19
CA SER A 81 -6.77 -8.09 3.03
C SER A 81 -8.18 -7.92 3.59
N THR A 82 -8.98 -8.96 3.50
CA THR A 82 -10.32 -9.00 4.12
C THR A 82 -10.39 -10.18 5.06
N TYR A 83 -11.37 -10.21 5.97
CA TYR A 83 -11.56 -11.37 6.87
C TYR A 83 -11.75 -12.68 6.09
N LYS A 84 -12.44 -12.63 4.94
CA LYS A 84 -12.72 -13.79 4.07
C LYS A 84 -11.53 -14.20 3.19
N ALA A 85 -10.59 -13.29 2.95
CA ALA A 85 -9.41 -13.53 2.14
C ALA A 85 -8.20 -12.85 2.79
N PRO A 86 -7.66 -13.44 3.88
CA PRO A 86 -6.51 -12.89 4.59
C PRO A 86 -5.27 -12.95 3.70
N LYS A 87 -4.59 -11.81 3.54
CA LYS A 87 -3.36 -11.69 2.73
C LYS A 87 -2.16 -11.40 3.63
N HIS A 88 -1.96 -12.25 4.64
CA HIS A 88 -0.94 -12.00 5.66
C HIS A 88 0.45 -12.52 5.29
N ASN A 89 0.59 -13.43 4.33
CA ASN A 89 1.84 -14.17 4.04
C ASN A 89 3.06 -13.32 3.61
N LYS A 90 2.93 -12.00 3.50
CA LYS A 90 4.00 -11.07 3.12
C LYS A 90 4.36 -10.06 4.23
N PHE A 91 3.79 -10.18 5.43
CA PHE A 91 4.22 -9.35 6.56
C PHE A 91 5.43 -9.97 7.26
N PRO A 92 6.32 -9.14 7.86
CA PRO A 92 7.30 -9.64 8.80
C PRO A 92 6.59 -10.27 10.01
N THR A 93 7.12 -11.39 10.50
CA THR A 93 6.60 -12.12 11.66
C THR A 93 7.32 -11.65 12.93
N GLY A 94 6.62 -11.61 14.07
CA GLY A 94 7.24 -11.30 15.37
C GLY A 94 7.02 -9.86 15.86
N LEU A 95 7.95 -9.33 16.68
CA LEU A 95 7.89 -7.99 17.30
C LEU A 95 7.79 -6.85 16.28
N THR A 96 8.30 -7.06 15.07
CA THR A 96 8.29 -6.08 13.99
C THR A 96 7.09 -6.23 13.07
N SER A 97 6.19 -7.20 13.34
CA SER A 97 4.97 -7.38 12.56
C SER A 97 4.04 -6.20 12.73
N TRP A 98 3.62 -5.65 11.60
CA TRP A 98 2.57 -4.62 11.55
C TRP A 98 1.19 -5.23 11.29
N SER A 99 1.09 -6.55 11.31
CA SER A 99 -0.14 -7.31 11.23
C SER A 99 -0.43 -7.94 12.59
N PHE A 100 -1.62 -7.67 13.14
CA PHE A 100 -2.10 -8.32 14.36
C PHE A 100 -2.05 -9.86 14.26
N TYR A 101 -2.31 -10.41 13.08
CA TYR A 101 -2.27 -11.86 12.86
C TYR A 101 -0.87 -12.47 12.93
N GLN A 102 0.19 -11.68 12.74
CA GLN A 102 1.58 -12.15 12.73
C GLN A 102 2.45 -11.53 13.83
N SER A 103 1.86 -10.72 14.71
CA SER A 103 2.51 -10.18 15.89
C SER A 103 2.56 -11.21 17.02
N ILE A 104 3.59 -11.10 17.87
CA ILE A 104 3.84 -12.01 19.01
C ILE A 104 2.64 -12.12 19.95
N TRP A 105 1.86 -11.05 20.10
CA TRP A 105 0.65 -11.01 20.92
C TRP A 105 -0.39 -12.10 20.58
N ARG A 106 -0.29 -12.80 19.44
CA ARG A 106 -1.17 -13.95 19.16
C ARG A 106 -0.72 -15.24 19.86
N ALA A 107 0.58 -15.40 20.14
CA ALA A 107 1.12 -16.59 20.81
C ALA A 107 0.73 -16.65 22.29
N ASP A 108 0.49 -15.49 22.92
CA ASP A 108 0.16 -15.38 24.35
C ASP A 108 -1.35 -15.43 24.66
N TYR A 109 -2.22 -15.53 23.64
CA TYR A 109 -3.69 -15.52 23.77
C TYR A 109 -4.37 -16.81 23.25
N VAL A 110 -3.59 -17.86 22.95
CA VAL A 110 -4.09 -19.21 22.59
C VAL A 110 -3.63 -20.20 23.65
#